data_AF-A0A2U0I419-F1
#
_entry.id   AF-A0A2U0I419-F1
#
_cell.length_a   1.000
_cell.length_b   1.000
_cell.length_c   1.000
_cell.angle_alpha   90.00
_cell.angle_beta   90.00
_cell.angle_gamma   90.00
#
_symmetry.space_group_name_H-M   'P 1'
#
loop_
_entity.id
_entity.type
_entity.pdbx_description
1 polymer ?
#
loop_
_entity_poly.entity_id
_entity_poly.type
_entity_poly.pdbx_seq_one_letter_code
_entity_poly.pdbx_strand_id
1 'polypeptide(L)'
;MKKIAFIFISIFFLGQQIAKACDVCKKNQPEVLQDVTHGPGPSGTLDYFITWGAVVIVGITLFLSLKYLIKPKENDPDHIKNIVKNEGF
;
A
#
# COMPACT_ATOMS: atom_id res chain seq x y z
N MET A 1 12.14 23.48 3.38
CA MET A 1 11.17 22.35 3.31
C MET A 1 11.72 21.14 2.55
N LYS A 2 12.20 21.28 1.30
CA LYS A 2 12.73 20.14 0.51
C LYS A 2 13.85 19.34 1.20
N LYS A 3 14.80 20.01 1.87
CA LYS A 3 15.89 19.35 2.62
C LYS A 3 15.41 18.51 3.81
N ILE A 4 14.37 19.00 4.50
CA ILE A 4 13.75 18.29 5.63
C ILE A 4 12.98 17.07 5.11
N ALA A 5 12.23 17.23 4.02
CA ALA A 5 11.57 16.11 3.36
C ALA A 5 12.56 15.02 2.90
N PHE A 6 13.71 15.41 2.34
CA PHE A 6 14.78 14.47 1.98
C PHE A 6 15.35 13.72 3.19
N ILE A 7 15.51 14.39 4.34
CA ILE A 7 15.98 13.75 5.57
C ILE A 7 14.94 12.74 6.07
N PHE A 8 13.66 13.09 6.09
CA PHE A 8 12.58 12.16 6.48
C PHE A 8 12.48 10.96 5.55
N ILE A 9 12.62 11.18 4.24
CA ILE A 9 12.63 10.12 3.22
C ILE A 9 13.82 9.18 3.46
N SER A 10 15.03 9.72 3.65
CA SER A 10 16.20 8.89 3.95
C SER A 10 16.02 8.09 5.24
N ILE A 11 15.56 8.70 6.34
CA ILE A 11 15.33 8.01 7.61
C ILE A 11 14.30 6.88 7.45
N PHE A 12 13.22 7.13 6.70
CA PHE A 12 12.20 6.12 6.41
C PHE A 12 12.78 4.90 5.67
N PHE A 13 13.62 5.13 4.66
CA PHE A 13 14.26 4.05 3.90
C PHE A 13 15.33 3.28 4.70
N LEU A 14 16.10 3.96 5.57
CA LEU A 14 17.07 3.28 6.43
C LEU A 14 16.40 2.37 7.49
N GLY A 15 15.22 2.75 7.99
CA GLY A 15 14.48 1.96 8.98
C GLY A 15 13.96 0.60 8.48
N GLN A 16 13.83 0.43 7.16
CA GLN A 16 13.32 -0.82 6.55
C GLN A 16 14.34 -1.97 6.59
N GLN A 17 15.64 -1.70 6.81
CA GLN A 17 16.71 -2.69 6.70
C GLN A 17 16.82 -3.64 7.92
N ILE A 18 16.12 -3.35 9.03
CA ILE A 18 16.34 -4.02 10.32
C ILE A 18 15.35 -5.18 10.56
N ALA A 19 14.29 -5.31 9.76
CA ALA A 19 13.24 -6.31 9.98
C ALA A 19 13.43 -7.57 9.12
N LYS A 20 14.48 -8.37 9.38
CA LYS A 20 14.56 -9.73 8.83
C LYS A 20 13.87 -10.73 9.74
N ALA A 21 13.11 -11.65 9.16
CA ALA A 21 12.45 -12.72 9.89
C ALA A 21 13.49 -13.65 10.53
N CYS A 22 13.25 -14.08 11.77
CA CYS A 22 14.02 -15.15 12.40
C CYS A 22 13.80 -16.49 11.65
N ASP A 23 14.70 -17.47 11.75
CA ASP A 23 14.55 -18.75 11.03
C ASP A 23 13.23 -19.48 11.35
N VAL A 24 12.78 -19.41 12.60
CA VAL A 24 11.48 -19.95 13.03
C VAL A 24 10.32 -19.19 12.37
N CYS A 25 10.43 -17.87 12.32
CA CYS A 25 9.46 -16.98 11.71
C CYS A 25 9.33 -17.28 10.21
N LYS A 26 10.47 -17.46 9.52
CA LYS A 26 10.55 -17.80 8.11
C LYS A 26 9.94 -19.16 7.79
N LYS A 27 10.20 -20.19 8.61
CA LYS A 27 9.64 -21.53 8.43
C LYS A 27 8.11 -21.55 8.53
N ASN A 28 7.53 -20.65 9.31
CA ASN A 28 6.08 -20.53 9.49
C ASN A 28 5.40 -19.58 8.48
N GLN A 29 6.15 -18.95 7.59
CA GLN A 29 5.61 -18.14 6.50
C GLN A 29 5.21 -19.03 5.31
N PRO A 30 4.23 -18.61 4.49
CA PRO A 30 3.90 -19.30 3.25
C PRO A 30 5.13 -19.39 2.35
N GLU A 31 5.34 -20.54 1.71
CA GLU A 31 6.56 -20.84 0.93
C GLU A 31 6.89 -19.75 -0.10
N VAL A 32 5.87 -19.22 -0.78
CA VAL A 32 6.02 -18.17 -1.81
C VAL A 32 6.31 -16.78 -1.24
N LEU A 33 6.04 -16.55 0.05
CA LEU A 33 6.10 -15.23 0.70
C LEU A 33 7.10 -15.18 1.87
N GLN A 34 7.99 -16.17 1.94
CA GLN A 34 9.07 -16.19 2.91
C GLN A 34 9.95 -14.93 2.77
N ASP A 35 10.38 -14.37 3.89
CA ASP A 35 11.13 -13.10 4.01
C ASP A 35 10.37 -11.83 3.60
N VAL A 36 9.13 -11.94 3.10
CA VAL A 36 8.28 -10.80 2.71
C VAL A 36 7.19 -10.54 3.74
N THR A 37 6.49 -11.59 4.19
CA THR A 37 5.38 -11.44 5.14
C THR A 37 5.86 -11.43 6.59
N HIS A 38 5.18 -10.67 7.45
CA HIS A 38 5.42 -10.70 8.89
C HIS A 38 4.34 -11.57 9.55
N GLY A 39 4.74 -12.53 10.38
CA GLY A 39 3.81 -13.45 11.06
C GLY A 39 3.45 -14.71 10.25
N PRO A 40 2.65 -15.62 10.85
CA PRO A 40 2.17 -16.81 10.15
C PRO A 40 1.17 -16.40 9.06
N GLY A 41 1.32 -16.98 7.88
CA GLY A 41 0.37 -16.75 6.79
C GLY A 41 -0.94 -17.54 6.96
N PRO A 42 -1.83 -17.50 5.96
CA PRO A 42 -3.09 -18.23 5.98
C PRO A 42 -2.87 -19.72 6.27
N SER A 43 -3.56 -20.25 7.28
CA SER A 43 -3.32 -21.60 7.80
C SER A 43 -4.26 -22.64 7.19
N GLY A 44 -5.48 -22.24 6.83
CA GLY A 44 -6.50 -23.09 6.23
C GLY A 44 -7.03 -22.57 4.90
N THR A 45 -7.72 -23.44 4.15
CA THR A 45 -8.31 -23.10 2.83
C THR A 45 -9.25 -21.89 2.90
N LEU A 46 -10.04 -21.78 3.97
CA LEU A 46 -10.93 -20.65 4.18
C LEU A 46 -10.15 -19.33 4.32
N ASP A 47 -9.03 -19.34 5.06
CA ASP A 47 -8.17 -18.17 5.24
C ASP A 47 -7.63 -17.69 3.89
N TYR A 48 -7.27 -18.61 2.99
CA TYR A 48 -6.83 -18.28 1.63
C TYR A 48 -7.95 -17.63 0.80
N PHE A 49 -9.18 -18.16 0.86
CA PHE A 49 -10.32 -17.55 0.15
C PHE A 49 -10.62 -16.14 0.64
N ILE A 50 -10.63 -15.92 1.96
CA ILE A 50 -10.87 -14.61 2.56
C ILE A 50 -9.75 -13.64 2.17
N THR A 51 -8.49 -14.08 2.29
CA THR A 51 -7.31 -13.26 1.95
C THR A 51 -7.34 -12.83 0.50
N TRP A 52 -7.61 -13.75 -0.44
CA TRP A 52 -7.71 -13.41 -1.86
C TRP A 52 -8.91 -12.52 -2.16
N GLY A 53 -10.04 -12.73 -1.49
CA GLY A 53 -11.18 -11.81 -1.56
C GLY A 53 -10.80 -10.39 -1.16
N ALA A 54 -10.07 -10.23 -0.05
CA ALA A 54 -9.58 -8.94 0.41
C ALA A 54 -8.60 -8.31 -0.59
N VAL A 55 -7.66 -9.08 -1.15
CA VAL A 55 -6.73 -8.61 -2.18
C VAL A 55 -7.48 -8.04 -3.39
N VAL A 56 -8.52 -8.72 -3.86
CA VAL A 56 -9.34 -8.25 -4.99
C VAL A 56 -10.08 -6.95 -4.65
N ILE A 57 -10.74 -6.87 -3.49
CA ILE A 57 -11.49 -5.68 -3.06
C ILE A 57 -10.56 -4.48 -2.92
N VAL A 58 -9.40 -4.66 -2.27
CA VAL A 58 -8.40 -3.60 -2.10
C VAL A 58 -7.84 -3.18 -3.45
N GLY A 59 -7.54 -4.12 -4.35
CA GLY A 59 -7.05 -3.83 -5.70
C GLY A 59 -8.04 -2.99 -6.51
N ILE A 60 -9.34 -3.32 -6.46
CA ILE A 60 -10.40 -2.53 -7.10
C ILE A 60 -10.50 -1.14 -6.47
N THR A 61 -10.49 -1.05 -5.14
CA THR A 61 -10.59 0.22 -4.41
C THR A 61 -9.41 1.13 -4.74
N LEU A 62 -8.19 0.59 -4.76
CA LEU A 62 -6.99 1.32 -5.12
C LEU A 62 -7.05 1.80 -6.57
N PHE A 63 -7.44 0.93 -7.50
CA PHE A 63 -7.61 1.30 -8.90
C PHE A 63 -8.62 2.45 -9.08
N LEU A 64 -9.78 2.38 -8.43
CA LEU A 64 -10.80 3.42 -8.51
C LEU A 64 -10.31 4.72 -7.86
N SER A 65 -9.64 4.65 -6.71
CA SER A 65 -9.03 5.79 -6.04
C SER A 65 -8.06 6.52 -6.98
N LEU A 66 -7.10 5.78 -7.57
CA LEU A 66 -6.16 6.34 -8.53
C LEU A 66 -6.86 6.90 -9.77
N LYS A 67 -7.83 6.18 -10.34
CA LYS A 67 -8.60 6.61 -11.51
C LYS A 67 -9.28 7.95 -11.26
N TYR A 68 -9.91 8.14 -10.11
CA TYR A 68 -10.63 9.37 -9.78
C TYR A 68 -9.71 10.51 -9.33
N LEU A 69 -8.53 10.21 -8.78
CA LEU A 69 -7.51 11.22 -8.49
C LEU A 69 -6.81 11.73 -9.76
N ILE A 70 -6.44 10.83 -10.67
CA ILE A 70 -5.68 11.17 -11.89
C ILE A 70 -6.60 11.80 -12.95
N LYS A 71 -7.77 11.20 -13.18
CA LYS A 71 -8.73 11.67 -14.18
C LYS A 71 -10.14 11.68 -13.57
N PRO A 72 -10.42 12.65 -12.69
CA PRO A 72 -11.79 12.91 -12.29
C PRO A 72 -12.57 13.23 -13.57
N LYS A 73 -13.56 12.41 -13.90
CA LYS A 73 -14.48 12.65 -15.05
C LYS A 73 -15.47 13.78 -14.74
N GLU A 74 -15.03 14.73 -13.93
CA GLU A 74 -15.78 15.91 -13.51
C GLU A 74 -15.37 17.07 -14.40
N ASN A 75 -16.32 17.57 -15.18
CA ASN A 75 -16.08 18.62 -16.16
C ASN A 75 -16.50 20.00 -15.63
N ASP A 76 -17.21 20.04 -14.50
CA ASP A 76 -17.58 21.28 -13.84
C ASP A 76 -16.38 21.85 -13.07
N PRO A 77 -15.79 22.98 -13.50
CA PRO A 77 -14.63 23.58 -12.85
C PRO A 77 -14.90 24.00 -11.39
N ASP A 78 -16.16 24.29 -11.04
CA ASP A 78 -16.55 24.74 -9.69
C ASP A 78 -16.92 23.58 -8.75
N HIS A 79 -16.86 22.33 -9.24
CA HIS A 79 -17.16 21.16 -8.41
C HIS A 79 -16.09 20.97 -7.31
N ILE A 80 -16.51 20.57 -6.11
CA ILE A 80 -15.64 20.32 -4.93
C ILE A 80 -14.46 19.35 -5.17
N LYS A 81 -14.49 18.59 -6.28
CA LYS A 81 -13.43 17.64 -6.68
C LYS A 81 -12.28 18.33 -7.43
N ASN A 82 -12.50 19.54 -7.93
CA ASN A 82 -11.54 20.35 -8.68
C ASN A 82 -10.89 21.46 -7.82
N ILE A 83 -11.27 21.60 -6.55
CA ILE A 83 -10.76 22.64 -5.64
C ILE A 83 -9.23 22.65 -5.56
N VAL A 84 -8.59 21.47 -5.58
CA VAL A 84 -7.13 21.32 -5.51
C VAL A 84 -6.39 21.49 -6.84
N LYS A 85 -7.11 21.58 -7.97
CA LYS A 85 -6.51 21.52 -9.31
C LYS A 85 -5.87 22.85 -9.75
N ASN A 86 -6.15 23.95 -9.05
CA ASN A 86 -5.71 25.31 -9.39
C ASN A 86 -4.88 26.01 -8.30
N GLU A 87 -4.54 25.35 -7.19
CA GLU A 87 -3.89 26.02 -6.05
C GLU A 87 -2.35 26.08 -6.11
N GLY A 88 -1.71 25.67 -7.21
CA GLY A 88 -0.28 25.95 -7.45
C GLY A 88 0.65 25.55 -6.31
N PHE A 89 0.85 24.24 -6.11
CA PHE A 89 1.96 23.71 -5.31
C PHE A 89 3.23 23.54 -6.15
#